data_AF-A0A434MNW1-F1
#
_entry.id   AF-A0A434MNW1-F1
#
_cell.length_a   1.000
_cell.length_b   1.000
_cell.length_c   1.000
_cell.angle_alpha   90.00
_cell.angle_beta   90.00
_cell.angle_gamma   90.00
#
_symmetry.space_group_name_H-M   'P 1'
#
loop_
_entity.id
_entity.type
_entity.pdbx_description
1 polymer ?
#
loop_
_entity_poly.entity_id
_entity_poly.type
_entity_poly.pdbx_seq_one_letter_code
_entity_poly.pdbx_strand_id
1 'polypeptide(L)'
;AEYGTAELGSAIFRDPADGSWQTADAYLSGPVRDKLKAAEAAAALDPAYERNVTALMGVQPADLRPSDITARLGAPWIPAADIVAFVKETMGAEIRIHHMPELASWTVEARQLGWMAAGTSEWGTDRRHAGELLADALNSRVPQIFDTVREEKSERRVLNVVDTEAAKEKLQKIKTAFQSWIWSDPDRTDRLARVYNDRFNNIVPRAFDGSHLKLPGASGAFVLYDHQKRGIWRIISAGATYLAHAVGAGKTMTIAASIMEQRRLGLIAKAMLVVPGHCLAQAAREFLALYPNARILVADETNFSLAKRHRFLSRAATANWDAIIITHSAFRFIGVPSAFEQQMIQDELELYQALLTKVESDDRVSRKRLERLKEGLK
;
A
#
# COMPACT_ATOMS: atom_id res chain seq x y z
N ALA A 1 8.72 33.27 20.28
CA ALA A 1 7.96 32.13 19.73
C ALA A 1 7.04 31.47 20.78
N GLU A 2 7.31 31.57 22.08
CA GLU A 2 6.51 30.93 23.14
C GLU A 2 5.13 31.56 23.42
N TYR A 3 4.91 32.84 23.11
CA TYR A 3 3.62 33.49 23.38
C TYR A 3 2.49 33.11 22.40
N GLY A 4 2.81 32.56 21.22
CA GLY A 4 1.82 32.21 20.19
C GLY A 4 1.23 30.81 20.31
N THR A 5 1.83 29.93 21.12
CA THR A 5 1.39 28.53 21.26
C THR A 5 0.23 28.36 22.24
N ALA A 6 0.09 29.29 23.20
CA ALA A 6 -1.03 29.30 24.15
C ALA A 6 -2.37 29.68 23.48
N GLU A 7 -2.35 30.59 22.50
CA GLU A 7 -3.55 30.99 21.75
C GLU A 7 -4.06 29.90 20.79
N LEU A 8 -3.16 29.03 20.32
CA LEU A 8 -3.50 27.95 19.39
C LEU A 8 -4.01 26.68 20.09
N GLY A 9 -3.96 26.60 21.42
CA GLY A 9 -4.62 25.58 22.23
C GLY A 9 -4.47 24.14 21.70
N SER A 10 -5.60 23.50 21.38
CA SER A 10 -5.68 22.14 20.83
C SER A 10 -5.58 22.06 19.30
N ALA A 11 -5.32 23.18 18.61
CA ALA A 11 -5.24 23.24 17.14
C ALA A 11 -3.89 22.78 16.59
N ILE A 12 -2.83 22.80 17.40
CA ILE A 12 -1.49 22.32 17.04
C ILE A 12 -0.84 21.51 18.17
N PHE A 13 -0.02 20.54 17.79
CA PHE A 13 0.78 19.73 18.70
C PHE A 13 2.23 19.73 18.25
N ARG A 14 3.14 19.66 19.22
CA ARG A 14 4.58 19.50 18.96
C ARG A 14 4.88 18.00 18.93
N ASP A 15 5.41 17.48 17.85
CA ASP A 15 5.76 16.07 17.73
C ASP A 15 7.01 15.77 18.58
N PRO A 16 6.97 14.80 19.51
CA PRO A 16 8.15 14.43 20.30
C PRO A 16 9.26 13.78 19.46
N ALA A 17 8.96 13.23 18.27
CA ALA A 17 9.95 12.53 17.45
C ALA A 17 10.98 13.46 16.81
N ASP A 18 10.56 14.63 16.35
CA ASP A 18 11.41 15.59 15.62
C ASP A 18 11.29 17.04 16.13
N GLY A 19 10.40 17.29 17.09
CA GLY A 19 10.15 18.62 17.64
C GLY A 19 9.33 19.55 16.75
N SER A 20 8.83 19.07 15.60
CA SER A 20 8.05 19.84 14.63
C SER A 20 6.65 20.16 15.17
N TRP A 21 6.08 21.28 14.73
CA TRP A 21 4.70 21.63 15.02
C TRP A 21 3.78 21.15 13.91
N GLN A 22 2.76 20.38 14.27
CA GLN A 22 1.77 19.82 13.37
C GLN A 22 0.37 20.30 13.75
N THR A 23 -0.51 20.46 12.77
CA THR A 23 -1.93 20.70 13.03
C THR A 23 -2.57 19.49 13.70
N ALA A 24 -3.63 19.71 14.48
CA ALA A 24 -4.31 18.65 15.23
C ALA A 24 -4.76 17.49 14.34
N ASP A 25 -5.33 17.79 13.17
CA ASP A 25 -5.75 16.78 12.20
C ASP A 25 -4.58 15.96 11.65
N ALA A 26 -3.39 16.55 11.51
CA ALA A 26 -2.19 15.83 11.10
C ALA A 26 -1.62 14.99 12.25
N TYR A 27 -1.44 15.58 13.43
CA TYR A 27 -0.81 14.93 14.58
C TYR A 27 -1.65 13.76 15.11
N LEU A 28 -2.97 13.93 15.22
CA LEU A 28 -3.92 12.94 15.74
C LEU A 28 -4.38 11.92 14.67
N SER A 29 -3.64 11.82 13.56
CA SER A 29 -3.87 10.85 12.48
C SER A 29 -2.62 10.03 12.20
N GLY A 30 -2.75 8.99 11.37
CA GLY A 30 -1.66 8.05 11.10
C GLY A 30 -1.48 7.05 12.24
N PRO A 31 -0.24 6.58 12.53
CA PRO A 31 0.05 5.54 13.53
C PRO A 31 -0.08 6.07 14.97
N VAL A 32 -1.31 6.22 15.47
CA VAL A 32 -1.59 6.93 16.73
C VAL A 32 -1.17 6.16 17.99
N ARG A 33 -1.04 4.83 17.94
CA ARG A 33 -0.50 4.03 19.05
C ARG A 33 1.00 4.25 19.20
N ASP A 34 1.74 4.29 18.09
CA ASP A 34 3.18 4.56 18.11
C ASP A 34 3.46 6.00 18.57
N LYS A 35 2.66 6.96 18.08
CA LYS A 35 2.70 8.35 18.55
C LYS A 35 2.38 8.45 20.04
N LEU A 36 1.41 7.67 20.55
CA LEU A 36 1.07 7.67 21.98
C LEU A 36 2.24 7.18 22.82
N LYS A 37 2.86 6.05 22.44
CA LYS A 37 4.06 5.52 23.13
C LYS A 37 5.20 6.54 23.15
N ALA A 38 5.44 7.21 22.02
CA ALA A 38 6.46 8.26 21.93
C ALA A 38 6.11 9.48 22.81
N ALA A 39 4.84 9.88 22.84
CA ALA A 39 4.36 10.98 23.67
C ALA A 39 4.43 10.66 25.16
N GLU A 40 4.13 9.43 25.59
CA GLU A 40 4.24 8.97 26.98
C GLU A 40 5.71 8.98 27.44
N ALA A 41 6.61 8.46 26.61
CA ALA A 41 8.05 8.48 26.89
C ALA A 41 8.59 9.91 26.99
N ALA A 42 8.13 10.82 26.13
CA ALA A 42 8.49 12.23 26.19
C ALA A 42 7.89 12.93 27.42
N ALA A 43 6.63 12.65 27.76
CA ALA A 43 5.93 13.25 28.90
C ALA A 43 6.57 12.87 30.25
N ALA A 44 7.19 11.69 30.34
CA ALA A 44 7.96 11.28 31.51
C ALA A 44 9.20 12.17 31.77
N LEU A 45 9.71 12.85 30.74
CA LEU A 45 10.88 13.74 30.81
C LEU A 45 10.49 15.23 30.77
N ASP A 46 9.46 15.57 30.00
CA ASP A 46 8.96 16.93 29.81
C ASP A 46 7.41 16.94 29.89
N PRO A 47 6.83 17.43 31.01
CA PRO A 47 5.39 17.51 31.21
C PRO A 47 4.63 18.29 30.12
N ALA A 48 5.30 19.11 29.30
CA ALA A 48 4.67 19.80 28.17
C ALA A 48 4.02 18.84 27.15
N TYR A 49 4.44 17.57 27.12
CA TYR A 49 3.88 16.53 26.26
C TYR A 49 2.66 15.80 26.86
N GLU A 50 2.25 16.07 28.11
CA GLU A 50 1.04 15.46 28.70
C GLU A 50 -0.23 15.77 27.88
N ARG A 51 -0.30 16.97 27.28
CA ARG A 51 -1.39 17.34 26.37
C ARG A 51 -1.44 16.44 25.12
N ASN A 52 -0.28 16.00 24.63
CA ASN A 52 -0.18 15.11 23.47
C ASN A 52 -0.71 13.73 23.84
N VAL A 53 -0.31 13.22 25.02
CA VAL A 53 -0.80 11.93 25.56
C VAL A 53 -2.32 11.97 25.69
N THR A 54 -2.86 13.03 26.32
CA THR A 54 -4.31 13.21 26.51
C THR A 54 -5.06 13.21 25.19
N ALA A 55 -4.59 13.96 24.19
CA ALA A 55 -5.24 14.03 22.89
C ALA A 55 -5.14 12.70 22.12
N LEU A 56 -3.98 12.02 22.18
CA LEU A 56 -3.78 10.74 21.51
C LEU A 56 -4.58 9.60 22.15
N MET A 57 -4.78 9.59 23.47
CA MET A 57 -5.68 8.65 24.14
C MET A 57 -7.12 8.76 23.61
N GLY A 58 -7.58 9.98 23.34
CA GLY A 58 -8.94 10.23 22.84
C GLY A 58 -9.20 9.78 21.40
N VAL A 59 -8.15 9.51 20.61
CA VAL A 59 -8.27 9.08 19.20
C VAL A 59 -7.83 7.64 18.96
N GLN A 60 -7.55 6.86 20.03
CA GLN A 60 -7.15 5.47 19.87
C GLN A 60 -8.26 4.64 19.19
N PRO A 61 -7.96 3.89 18.12
CA PRO A 61 -8.89 2.93 17.56
C PRO A 61 -9.27 1.89 18.62
N ALA A 62 -10.56 1.54 18.70
CA ALA A 62 -11.01 0.46 19.57
C ALA A 62 -10.34 -0.86 19.18
N ASP A 63 -9.82 -1.61 20.16
CA ASP A 63 -9.17 -2.88 19.92
C ASP A 63 -10.11 -3.86 19.21
N LEU A 64 -9.63 -4.45 18.13
CA LEU A 64 -10.29 -5.56 17.46
C LEU A 64 -10.18 -6.80 18.34
N ARG A 65 -11.31 -7.48 18.53
CA ARG A 65 -11.36 -8.74 19.28
C ARG A 65 -10.78 -9.86 18.42
N PRO A 66 -10.32 -10.97 19.02
CA PRO A 66 -9.88 -12.15 18.26
C PRO A 66 -10.88 -12.61 17.20
N SER A 67 -12.18 -12.55 17.49
CA SER A 67 -13.26 -12.90 16.55
C SER A 67 -13.33 -11.99 15.31
N ASP A 68 -12.83 -10.76 15.43
CA ASP A 68 -12.84 -9.75 14.37
C ASP A 68 -11.52 -9.79 13.57
N ILE A 69 -10.55 -10.62 13.97
CA ILE A 69 -9.23 -10.77 13.34
C ILE A 69 -9.19 -12.05 12.52
N THR A 70 -9.03 -11.90 11.20
CA THR A 70 -8.81 -13.06 10.32
C THR A 70 -7.33 -13.44 10.27
N ALA A 71 -6.94 -14.45 11.05
CA ALA A 71 -5.61 -15.06 10.97
C ALA A 71 -5.52 -16.02 9.78
N ARG A 72 -4.59 -15.77 8.86
CA ARG A 72 -4.34 -16.62 7.69
C ARG A 72 -2.88 -17.05 7.69
N LEU A 73 -2.61 -18.29 7.27
CA LEU A 73 -1.26 -18.71 6.91
C LEU A 73 -0.70 -17.74 5.86
N GLY A 74 0.51 -17.24 6.11
CA GLY A 74 1.19 -16.25 5.26
C GLY A 74 0.98 -14.81 5.70
N ALA A 75 0.13 -14.55 6.71
CA ALA A 75 -0.04 -13.20 7.24
C ALA A 75 1.27 -12.72 7.91
N PRO A 76 1.82 -11.55 7.54
CA PRO A 76 3.18 -11.13 7.91
C PRO A 76 3.36 -10.76 9.39
N TRP A 77 2.28 -10.81 10.17
CA TRP A 77 2.24 -10.49 11.59
C TRP A 77 2.19 -11.72 12.49
N ILE A 78 1.89 -12.87 11.92
CA ILE A 78 1.94 -14.14 12.64
C ILE A 78 3.42 -14.54 12.71
N PRO A 79 3.99 -14.71 13.91
CA PRO A 79 5.37 -15.16 14.05
C PRO A 79 5.59 -16.55 13.44
N ALA A 80 6.78 -16.79 12.87
CA ALA A 80 7.15 -18.11 12.33
C ALA A 80 7.08 -19.21 13.40
N ALA A 81 7.41 -18.88 14.65
CA ALA A 81 7.33 -19.79 15.79
C ALA A 81 5.91 -20.36 16.01
N ASP A 82 4.87 -19.56 15.80
CA ASP A 82 3.48 -20.01 15.93
C ASP A 82 3.11 -21.01 14.82
N ILE A 83 3.64 -20.82 13.61
CA ILE A 83 3.43 -21.76 12.51
C ILE A 83 4.20 -23.06 12.76
N VAL A 84 5.42 -22.98 13.30
CA VAL A 84 6.20 -24.18 13.71
C VAL A 84 5.47 -24.95 14.81
N ALA A 85 4.92 -24.26 15.81
CA ALA A 85 4.13 -24.87 16.88
C ALA A 85 2.85 -25.54 16.33
N PHE A 86 2.14 -24.89 15.42
CA PHE A 86 0.98 -25.47 14.73
C PHE A 86 1.33 -26.82 14.08
N VAL A 87 2.42 -26.87 13.32
CA VAL A 87 2.85 -28.09 12.62
C VAL A 87 3.29 -29.17 13.62
N LYS A 88 3.98 -28.79 14.69
CA LYS A 88 4.38 -29.73 15.74
C LYS A 88 3.17 -30.35 16.43
N GLU A 89 2.17 -29.54 16.81
CA GLU A 89 0.98 -29.99 17.53
C GLU A 89 0.00 -30.76 16.65
N THR A 90 -0.18 -30.37 15.38
CA THR A 90 -1.19 -30.99 14.50
C THR A 90 -0.66 -32.12 13.63
N MET A 91 0.62 -32.07 13.25
CA MET A 91 1.24 -33.04 12.34
C MET A 91 2.35 -33.85 12.99
N GLY A 92 2.74 -33.53 14.24
CA GLY A 92 3.79 -34.26 14.97
C GLY A 92 5.19 -34.08 14.39
N ALA A 93 5.43 -33.01 13.63
CA ALA A 93 6.69 -32.78 12.92
C ALA A 93 7.36 -31.47 13.36
N GLU A 94 8.67 -31.53 13.61
CA GLU A 94 9.48 -30.33 13.82
C GLU A 94 9.98 -29.82 12.49
N ILE A 95 9.66 -28.57 12.13
CA ILE A 95 10.03 -27.95 10.85
C ILE A 95 10.81 -26.65 11.09
N ARG A 96 11.44 -26.12 10.04
CA ARG A 96 12.00 -24.75 10.06
C ARG A 96 11.27 -23.87 9.05
N ILE A 97 11.04 -22.63 9.45
CA ILE A 97 10.41 -21.62 8.61
C ILE A 97 11.25 -20.35 8.68
N HIS A 98 11.65 -19.83 7.53
CA HIS A 98 12.22 -18.50 7.41
C HIS A 98 11.18 -17.57 6.78
N HIS A 99 11.00 -16.39 7.38
CA HIS A 99 10.09 -15.37 6.88
C HIS A 99 10.88 -14.12 6.53
N MET A 100 10.72 -13.63 5.31
CA MET A 100 11.25 -12.36 4.84
C MET A 100 10.10 -11.39 4.59
N PRO A 101 9.77 -10.52 5.57
CA PRO A 101 8.69 -9.56 5.44
C PRO A 101 8.85 -8.63 4.23
N GLU A 102 10.08 -8.22 3.91
CA GLU A 102 10.38 -7.28 2.82
C GLU A 102 10.05 -7.83 1.43
N LEU A 103 10.09 -9.16 1.27
CA LEU A 103 9.71 -9.84 0.02
C LEU A 103 8.34 -10.52 0.10
N ALA A 104 7.64 -10.36 1.23
CA ALA A 104 6.44 -11.11 1.59
C ALA A 104 6.59 -12.61 1.29
N SER A 105 7.74 -13.19 1.63
CA SER A 105 8.08 -14.56 1.26
C SER A 105 8.41 -15.45 2.44
N TRP A 106 7.96 -16.69 2.33
CA TRP A 106 8.14 -17.73 3.34
C TRP A 106 8.88 -18.93 2.73
N THR A 107 9.98 -19.34 3.37
CA THR A 107 10.70 -20.58 3.05
C THR A 107 10.33 -21.62 4.10
N VAL A 108 9.91 -22.80 3.65
CA VAL A 108 9.50 -23.91 4.52
C VAL A 108 10.43 -25.09 4.34
N GLU A 109 11.11 -25.49 5.41
CA GLU A 109 11.91 -26.70 5.47
C GLU A 109 11.14 -27.79 6.23
N ALA A 110 10.37 -28.58 5.48
CA ALA A 110 9.48 -29.59 6.02
C ALA A 110 9.49 -30.90 5.20
N ARG A 111 10.64 -31.27 4.64
CA ARG A 111 10.80 -32.47 3.78
C ARG A 111 10.40 -33.77 4.47
N GLN A 112 10.62 -33.86 5.77
CA GLN A 112 10.24 -34.96 6.65
C GLN A 112 8.73 -35.29 6.61
N LEU A 113 7.86 -34.30 6.34
CA LEU A 113 6.44 -34.56 6.15
C LEU A 113 6.15 -35.41 4.91
N GLY A 114 7.06 -35.46 3.94
CA GLY A 114 6.97 -36.35 2.78
C GLY A 114 7.23 -37.82 3.09
N TRP A 115 7.71 -38.15 4.29
CA TRP A 115 7.96 -39.54 4.73
C TRP A 115 7.03 -39.99 5.86
N MET A 116 6.15 -39.11 6.33
CA MET A 116 5.21 -39.39 7.39
C MET A 116 3.82 -39.62 6.80
N ALA A 117 3.12 -40.66 7.25
CA ALA A 117 1.74 -40.93 6.83
C ALA A 117 0.80 -39.74 7.09
N ALA A 118 1.03 -39.01 8.19
CA ALA A 118 0.32 -37.76 8.49
C ALA A 118 0.51 -36.72 7.37
N GLY A 119 1.72 -36.59 6.84
CA GLY A 119 2.05 -35.59 5.81
C GLY A 119 1.72 -35.99 4.37
N THR A 120 1.64 -37.29 4.05
CA THR A 120 1.29 -37.78 2.70
C THR A 120 -0.16 -38.22 2.54
N SER A 121 -0.90 -38.43 3.64
CA SER A 121 -2.30 -38.87 3.59
C SER A 121 -3.24 -37.94 4.35
N GLU A 122 -2.97 -37.66 5.63
CA GLU A 122 -3.94 -36.90 6.45
C GLU A 122 -3.98 -35.41 6.07
N TRP A 123 -2.80 -34.81 5.93
CA TRP A 123 -2.57 -33.38 5.71
C TRP A 123 -2.02 -33.07 4.32
N GLY A 124 -1.73 -34.09 3.51
CA GLY A 124 -1.27 -33.93 2.14
C GLY A 124 -1.70 -35.08 1.25
N THR A 125 -1.06 -35.19 0.11
CA THR A 125 -1.19 -36.31 -0.84
C THR A 125 0.19 -36.86 -1.16
N ASP A 126 0.24 -38.07 -1.73
CA ASP A 126 1.52 -38.69 -2.15
C ASP A 126 2.29 -37.83 -3.16
N ARG A 127 1.57 -37.06 -3.99
CA ARG A 127 2.15 -36.20 -5.01
C ARG A 127 2.38 -34.76 -4.56
N ARG A 128 1.84 -34.38 -3.40
CA ARG A 128 2.05 -33.07 -2.79
C ARG A 128 1.87 -33.16 -1.28
N HIS A 129 2.98 -33.36 -0.59
CA HIS A 129 2.97 -33.61 0.84
C HIS A 129 2.64 -32.33 1.64
N ALA A 130 2.29 -32.48 2.92
CA ALA A 130 1.80 -31.39 3.77
C ALA A 130 2.78 -30.21 3.87
N GLY A 131 4.10 -30.46 3.88
CA GLY A 131 5.13 -29.42 3.83
C GLY A 131 5.08 -28.54 2.58
N GLU A 132 4.81 -29.11 1.40
CA GLU A 132 4.63 -28.34 0.16
C GLU A 132 3.33 -27.55 0.17
N LEU A 133 2.24 -28.15 0.67
CA LEU A 133 0.97 -27.45 0.84
C LEU A 133 1.05 -26.33 1.88
N LEU A 134 1.84 -26.48 2.93
CA LEU A 134 2.12 -25.42 3.88
C LEU A 134 2.88 -24.28 3.21
N ALA A 135 3.90 -24.59 2.40
CA ALA A 135 4.62 -23.59 1.61
C ALA A 135 3.67 -22.86 0.62
N ASP A 136 2.73 -23.58 0.02
CA ASP A 136 1.68 -22.99 -0.81
C ASP A 136 0.78 -22.05 -0.01
N ALA A 137 0.32 -22.47 1.17
CA ALA A 137 -0.52 -21.66 2.05
C ALA A 137 0.17 -20.36 2.45
N LEU A 138 1.42 -20.44 2.92
CA LEU A 138 2.18 -19.29 3.38
C LEU A 138 2.50 -18.29 2.25
N ASN A 139 2.66 -18.78 1.01
CA ASN A 139 2.96 -17.94 -0.15
C ASN A 139 1.73 -17.66 -1.04
N SER A 140 0.51 -17.92 -0.55
CA SER A 140 -0.75 -17.71 -1.28
C SER A 140 -0.80 -18.38 -2.66
N ARG A 141 -0.17 -19.55 -2.80
CA ARG A 141 -0.19 -20.36 -4.02
C ARG A 141 -1.30 -21.41 -3.95
N VAL A 142 -1.78 -21.80 -5.13
CA VAL A 142 -2.72 -22.90 -5.30
C VAL A 142 -1.95 -24.08 -5.90
N PRO A 143 -2.03 -25.29 -5.31
CA PRO A 143 -1.32 -26.45 -5.82
C PRO A 143 -1.82 -26.78 -7.23
N GLN A 144 -0.88 -27.15 -8.09
CA GLN A 144 -1.14 -27.66 -9.44
C GLN A 144 -0.22 -28.84 -9.67
N ILE A 145 -0.80 -29.99 -9.98
CA ILE A 145 -0.09 -31.26 -10.20
C ILE A 145 -0.21 -31.59 -11.68
N PHE A 146 0.93 -31.90 -12.31
CA PHE A 146 1.00 -32.19 -13.74
C PHE A 146 1.54 -33.59 -13.97
N ASP A 147 0.92 -34.30 -14.91
CA ASP A 147 1.42 -35.54 -15.48
C ASP A 147 2.28 -35.25 -16.69
N THR A 148 3.35 -36.04 -16.85
CA THR A 148 4.19 -35.98 -18.05
C THR A 148 3.73 -37.09 -18.99
N VAL A 149 3.14 -36.70 -20.11
CA VAL A 149 2.78 -37.63 -21.18
C VAL A 149 3.89 -37.60 -22.22
N ARG A 150 4.55 -38.73 -22.41
CA ARG A 150 5.58 -38.92 -23.45
C ARG A 150 4.90 -39.31 -24.77
N GLU A 151 5.06 -38.47 -25.77
CA GLU A 151 4.77 -38.79 -27.17
C GLU A 151 6.10 -39.02 -27.91
N GLU A 152 6.10 -39.78 -29.00
CA GLU A 152 7.30 -40.32 -29.67
C GLU A 152 8.41 -39.29 -29.98
N LYS A 153 8.09 -37.99 -30.01
CA LYS A 153 9.05 -36.88 -30.21
C LYS A 153 8.89 -35.69 -29.26
N SER A 154 8.02 -35.75 -28.25
CA SER A 154 7.85 -34.63 -27.30
C SER A 154 7.31 -35.06 -25.93
N GLU A 155 7.72 -34.35 -24.87
CA GLU A 155 7.13 -34.46 -23.54
C GLU A 155 6.15 -33.30 -23.34
N ARG A 156 4.87 -33.63 -23.06
CA ARG A 156 3.85 -32.63 -22.70
C ARG A 156 3.43 -32.77 -21.25
N ARG A 157 3.29 -31.63 -20.56
CA ARG A 157 2.77 -31.57 -19.19
C ARG A 157 1.26 -31.32 -19.24
N VAL A 158 0.48 -32.24 -18.69
CA VAL A 158 -0.98 -32.16 -18.63
C VAL A 158 -1.39 -32.00 -17.17
N LEU A 159 -2.29 -31.07 -16.87
CA LEU A 159 -2.78 -30.88 -15.50
C LEU A 159 -3.57 -32.12 -15.07
N ASN A 160 -3.15 -32.75 -13.99
CA ASN A 160 -3.90 -33.82 -13.35
C ASN A 160 -4.97 -33.19 -12.46
N VAL A 161 -6.21 -33.16 -12.94
CA VAL A 161 -7.34 -32.52 -12.24
C VAL A 161 -7.63 -33.24 -10.93
N VAL A 162 -7.59 -34.58 -10.91
CA VAL A 162 -7.94 -35.38 -9.72
C VAL A 162 -6.97 -35.11 -8.57
N ASP A 163 -5.67 -35.25 -8.82
CA ASP A 163 -4.65 -35.01 -7.79
C ASP A 163 -4.58 -33.53 -7.38
N THR A 164 -4.82 -32.63 -8.34
CA THR A 164 -4.87 -31.18 -8.05
C THR A 164 -6.04 -30.84 -7.13
N GLU A 165 -7.24 -31.37 -7.36
CA GLU A 165 -8.38 -31.15 -6.47
C GLU A 165 -8.16 -31.79 -5.10
N ALA A 166 -7.61 -33.00 -5.03
CA ALA A 166 -7.24 -33.64 -3.75
C ALA A 166 -6.23 -32.79 -2.96
N ALA A 167 -5.21 -32.24 -3.64
CA ALA A 167 -4.25 -31.34 -3.02
C ALA A 167 -4.88 -30.02 -2.53
N LYS A 168 -5.84 -29.45 -3.29
CA LYS A 168 -6.59 -28.25 -2.87
C LYS A 168 -7.45 -28.53 -1.64
N GLU A 169 -8.09 -29.69 -1.56
CA GLU A 169 -8.87 -30.08 -0.39
C GLU A 169 -7.99 -30.17 0.85
N LYS A 170 -6.81 -30.82 0.75
CA LYS A 170 -5.83 -30.88 1.85
C LYS A 170 -5.29 -29.51 2.24
N LEU A 171 -5.00 -28.65 1.27
CA LEU A 171 -4.63 -27.25 1.54
C LEU A 171 -5.72 -26.50 2.31
N GLN A 172 -6.99 -26.68 1.92
CA GLN A 172 -8.11 -26.06 2.63
C GLN A 172 -8.26 -26.61 4.04
N LYS A 173 -8.09 -27.92 4.23
CA LYS A 173 -8.07 -28.56 5.55
C LYS A 173 -6.99 -27.93 6.45
N ILE A 174 -5.76 -27.77 5.96
CA ILE A 174 -4.67 -27.11 6.69
C ILE A 174 -5.06 -25.67 7.08
N LYS A 175 -5.59 -24.88 6.14
CA LYS A 175 -5.99 -23.49 6.39
C LYS A 175 -7.08 -23.39 7.46
N THR A 176 -8.11 -24.23 7.38
CA THR A 176 -9.21 -24.26 8.36
C THR A 176 -8.71 -24.71 9.73
N ALA A 177 -7.88 -25.75 9.79
CA ALA A 177 -7.29 -26.22 11.04
C ALA A 177 -6.45 -25.13 11.71
N PHE A 178 -5.62 -24.42 10.93
CA PHE A 178 -4.83 -23.30 11.43
C PHE A 178 -5.71 -22.16 11.98
N GLN A 179 -6.78 -21.80 11.28
CA GLN A 179 -7.71 -20.75 11.71
C GLN A 179 -8.40 -21.06 13.04
N SER A 180 -8.71 -22.33 13.29
CA SER A 180 -9.25 -22.78 14.58
C SER A 180 -8.17 -22.82 15.65
N TRP A 181 -7.04 -23.46 15.32
CA TRP A 181 -5.93 -23.68 16.24
C TRP A 181 -5.35 -22.36 16.76
N ILE A 182 -5.14 -21.37 15.90
CA ILE A 182 -4.46 -20.12 16.28
C ILE A 182 -5.16 -19.40 17.45
N TRP A 183 -6.48 -19.58 17.58
CA TRP A 183 -7.34 -18.98 18.62
C TRP A 183 -7.79 -19.94 19.71
N SER A 184 -7.31 -21.19 19.72
CA SER A 184 -7.77 -22.21 20.69
C SER A 184 -7.13 -22.06 22.07
N ASP A 185 -5.96 -21.42 22.14
CA ASP A 185 -5.20 -21.21 23.37
C ASP A 185 -5.36 -19.74 23.83
N PRO A 186 -5.79 -19.48 25.08
CA PRO A 186 -6.02 -18.12 25.57
C PRO A 186 -4.77 -17.23 25.53
N ASP A 187 -3.62 -17.75 25.98
CA ASP A 187 -2.37 -16.97 26.06
C ASP A 187 -1.87 -16.57 24.65
N ARG A 188 -1.90 -17.52 23.71
CA ARG A 188 -1.61 -17.26 22.29
C ARG A 188 -2.59 -16.27 21.70
N THR A 189 -3.88 -16.40 22.00
CA THR A 189 -4.94 -15.53 21.50
C THR A 189 -4.73 -14.08 21.91
N ASP A 190 -4.51 -13.83 23.20
CA ASP A 190 -4.33 -12.49 23.74
C ASP A 190 -3.05 -11.84 23.19
N ARG A 191 -1.94 -12.61 23.15
CA ARG A 191 -0.67 -12.15 22.59
C ARG A 191 -0.83 -11.76 21.11
N LEU A 192 -1.45 -12.61 20.30
CA LEU A 192 -1.62 -12.38 18.87
C LEU A 192 -2.60 -11.24 18.57
N ALA A 193 -3.68 -11.11 19.34
CA ALA A 193 -4.61 -10.00 19.23
C ALA A 193 -3.92 -8.66 19.57
N ARG A 194 -3.07 -8.62 20.59
CA ARG A 194 -2.26 -7.43 20.94
C ARG A 194 -1.31 -7.07 19.81
N VAL A 195 -0.54 -8.04 19.29
CA VAL A 195 0.38 -7.85 18.15
C VAL A 195 -0.37 -7.30 16.93
N TYR A 196 -1.54 -7.85 16.62
CA TYR A 196 -2.35 -7.38 15.50
C TYR A 196 -2.83 -5.94 15.70
N ASN A 197 -3.36 -5.62 16.89
CA ASN A 197 -3.89 -4.29 17.18
C ASN A 197 -2.80 -3.22 17.19
N ASP A 198 -1.63 -3.52 17.74
CA ASP A 198 -0.48 -2.61 17.72
C ASP A 198 0.03 -2.36 16.30
N ARG A 199 0.06 -3.39 15.46
CA ARG A 199 0.66 -3.29 14.13
C ARG A 199 -0.28 -2.77 13.05
N PHE A 200 -1.56 -3.15 13.06
CA PHE A 200 -2.51 -2.79 12.00
C PHE A 200 -3.68 -1.94 12.47
N ASN A 201 -4.19 -2.14 13.69
CA ASN A 201 -5.25 -1.28 14.24
C ASN A 201 -4.68 0.00 14.87
N ASN A 202 -3.79 0.64 14.11
CA ASN A 202 -2.97 1.75 14.56
C ASN A 202 -3.21 3.01 13.71
N ILE A 203 -3.92 2.90 12.58
CA ILE A 203 -4.09 4.02 11.64
C ILE A 203 -5.42 4.74 11.88
N VAL A 204 -5.35 6.00 12.29
CA VAL A 204 -6.49 6.93 12.25
C VAL A 204 -6.45 7.73 10.95
N PRO A 205 -7.48 7.67 10.09
CA PRO A 205 -7.53 8.49 8.89
C PRO A 205 -7.53 9.98 9.22
N ARG A 206 -6.69 10.75 8.53
CA ARG A 206 -6.69 12.21 8.66
C ARG A 206 -8.01 12.79 8.16
N ALA A 207 -8.68 13.56 9.02
CA ALA A 207 -9.89 14.29 8.68
C ALA A 207 -9.53 15.66 8.08
N PHE A 208 -9.90 15.88 6.81
CA PHE A 208 -9.68 17.16 6.13
C PHE A 208 -10.98 17.96 6.12
N ASP A 209 -10.94 19.20 6.59
CA ASP A 209 -12.05 20.14 6.46
C ASP A 209 -11.75 21.21 5.40
N GLY A 210 -12.56 21.26 4.34
CA GLY A 210 -12.47 22.26 3.28
C GLY A 210 -13.58 23.31 3.31
N SER A 211 -14.39 23.38 4.38
CA SER A 211 -15.53 24.29 4.51
C SER A 211 -15.14 25.77 4.34
N HIS A 212 -13.91 26.10 4.74
CA HIS A 212 -13.32 27.44 4.67
C HIS A 212 -12.95 27.88 3.24
N LEU A 213 -12.87 26.95 2.26
CA LEU A 213 -12.49 27.25 0.89
C LEU A 213 -13.51 28.16 0.19
N LYS A 214 -13.04 29.30 -0.33
CA LYS A 214 -13.86 30.28 -1.06
C LYS A 214 -13.85 30.10 -2.58
N LEU A 215 -12.81 29.44 -3.13
CA LEU A 215 -12.68 29.08 -4.55
C LEU A 215 -12.99 30.23 -5.53
N PRO A 216 -12.29 31.38 -5.43
CA PRO A 216 -12.58 32.53 -6.28
C PRO A 216 -12.31 32.21 -7.75
N GLY A 217 -13.12 32.79 -8.64
CA GLY A 217 -13.08 32.51 -10.07
C GLY A 217 -13.87 31.26 -10.49
N ALA A 218 -14.35 30.46 -9.52
CA ALA A 218 -15.32 29.41 -9.79
C ALA A 218 -16.68 30.05 -10.18
N SER A 219 -17.36 29.45 -11.15
CA SER A 219 -18.68 29.85 -11.59
C SER A 219 -19.71 29.63 -10.47
N GLY A 220 -20.48 30.68 -10.16
CA GLY A 220 -21.59 30.61 -9.19
C GLY A 220 -22.74 29.71 -9.62
N ALA A 221 -22.73 29.20 -10.86
CA ALA A 221 -23.69 28.20 -11.34
C ALA A 221 -23.49 26.82 -10.68
N PHE A 222 -22.34 26.59 -10.04
CA PHE A 222 -22.01 25.34 -9.38
C PHE A 222 -21.80 25.57 -7.88
N VAL A 223 -22.47 24.76 -7.06
CA VAL A 223 -22.18 24.66 -5.62
C VAL A 223 -21.49 23.33 -5.38
N LEU A 224 -20.22 23.36 -4.98
CA LEU A 224 -19.48 22.14 -4.67
C LEU A 224 -19.95 21.56 -3.33
N TYR A 225 -20.15 20.24 -3.32
CA TYR A 225 -20.49 19.48 -2.13
C TYR A 225 -19.33 19.44 -1.13
N ASP A 226 -19.65 19.18 0.14
CA ASP A 226 -18.64 19.14 1.21
C ASP A 226 -17.54 18.10 0.95
N HIS A 227 -17.87 16.94 0.40
CA HIS A 227 -16.85 15.93 0.06
C HIS A 227 -15.87 16.42 -1.02
N GLN A 228 -16.32 17.26 -1.94
CA GLN A 228 -15.45 17.86 -2.95
C GLN A 228 -14.53 18.89 -2.29
N LYS A 229 -15.05 19.75 -1.41
CA LYS A 229 -14.24 20.70 -0.64
C LYS A 229 -13.20 20.02 0.22
N ARG A 230 -13.57 18.93 0.93
CA ARG A 230 -12.61 18.09 1.67
C ARG A 230 -11.54 17.50 0.77
N GLY A 231 -11.93 16.99 -0.41
CA GLY A 231 -10.99 16.48 -1.42
C GLY A 231 -10.02 17.55 -1.94
N ILE A 232 -10.51 18.76 -2.18
CA ILE A 232 -9.70 19.92 -2.59
C ILE A 232 -8.69 20.26 -1.50
N TRP A 233 -9.15 20.40 -0.25
CA TRP A 233 -8.27 20.72 0.87
C TRP A 233 -7.23 19.63 1.11
N ARG A 234 -7.60 18.36 0.96
CA ARG A 234 -6.68 17.23 1.04
C ARG A 234 -5.57 17.33 -0.01
N ILE A 235 -5.91 17.63 -1.26
CA ILE A 235 -4.90 17.82 -2.34
C ILE A 235 -3.95 18.98 -1.99
N ILE A 236 -4.49 20.12 -1.55
CA ILE A 236 -3.70 21.30 -1.22
C ILE A 236 -2.75 21.04 -0.04
N SER A 237 -3.25 20.39 1.02
CA SER A 237 -2.52 20.24 2.29
C SER A 237 -1.60 19.02 2.35
N ALA A 238 -1.95 17.91 1.67
CA ALA A 238 -1.16 16.68 1.68
C ALA A 238 -0.37 16.44 0.39
N GLY A 239 -0.68 17.16 -0.70
CA GLY A 239 -0.06 16.95 -2.01
C GLY A 239 -0.52 15.63 -2.63
N ALA A 240 0.36 14.62 -2.63
CA ALA A 240 0.11 13.31 -3.25
C ALA A 240 -1.15 12.64 -2.66
N THR A 241 -2.23 12.64 -3.45
CA THR A 241 -3.57 12.27 -2.96
C THR A 241 -4.26 11.30 -3.90
N TYR A 242 -4.74 10.19 -3.34
CA TYR A 242 -5.66 9.28 -4.03
C TYR A 242 -7.12 9.63 -3.71
N LEU A 243 -7.87 10.10 -4.73
CA LEU A 243 -9.30 10.43 -4.62
C LEU A 243 -10.19 9.27 -5.10
N ALA A 244 -10.46 8.32 -4.20
CA ALA A 244 -11.31 7.15 -4.44
C ALA A 244 -12.83 7.45 -4.35
N HIS A 245 -13.31 8.53 -4.96
CA HIS A 245 -14.75 8.83 -4.98
C HIS A 245 -15.49 8.02 -6.04
N ALA A 246 -16.77 7.72 -5.79
CA ALA A 246 -17.65 7.03 -6.74
C ALA A 246 -17.73 7.73 -8.11
N VAL A 247 -18.15 6.99 -9.13
CA VAL A 247 -18.45 7.56 -10.45
C VAL A 247 -19.58 8.59 -10.30
N GLY A 248 -19.47 9.74 -10.98
CA GLY A 248 -20.45 10.83 -10.86
C GLY A 248 -20.27 11.75 -9.65
N ALA A 249 -19.39 11.46 -8.69
CA ALA A 249 -19.18 12.27 -7.49
C ALA A 249 -18.47 13.64 -7.72
N GLY A 250 -18.32 14.06 -8.97
CA GLY A 250 -17.72 15.36 -9.33
C GLY A 250 -16.19 15.43 -9.23
N LYS A 251 -15.48 14.31 -9.44
CA LYS A 251 -14.01 14.23 -9.32
C LYS A 251 -13.26 15.24 -10.20
N THR A 252 -13.68 15.44 -11.44
CA THR A 252 -13.02 16.38 -12.36
C THR A 252 -13.09 17.82 -11.84
N MET A 253 -14.27 18.25 -11.38
CA MET A 253 -14.47 19.57 -10.79
C MET A 253 -13.64 19.74 -9.51
N THR A 254 -13.56 18.70 -8.67
CA THR A 254 -12.65 18.67 -7.51
C THR A 254 -11.20 18.91 -7.93
N ILE A 255 -10.72 18.22 -8.98
CA ILE A 255 -9.35 18.38 -9.49
C ILE A 255 -9.13 19.79 -10.06
N ALA A 256 -10.07 20.30 -10.88
CA ALA A 256 -9.98 21.63 -11.46
C ALA A 256 -9.91 22.72 -10.37
N ALA A 257 -10.79 22.64 -9.37
CA ALA A 257 -10.75 23.55 -8.22
C ALA A 257 -9.45 23.43 -7.41
N SER A 258 -8.92 22.22 -7.25
CA SER A 258 -7.64 22.01 -6.57
C SER A 258 -6.47 22.63 -7.33
N ILE A 259 -6.46 22.55 -8.66
CA ILE A 259 -5.45 23.19 -9.50
C ILE A 259 -5.51 24.71 -9.35
N MET A 260 -6.71 25.28 -9.54
CA MET A 260 -6.89 26.73 -9.50
C MET A 260 -6.58 27.32 -8.12
N GLU A 261 -6.99 26.63 -7.05
CA GLU A 261 -6.72 27.09 -5.69
C GLU A 261 -5.24 26.96 -5.32
N GLN A 262 -4.54 25.88 -5.71
CA GLN A 262 -3.08 25.78 -5.51
C GLN A 262 -2.33 26.87 -6.28
N ARG A 263 -2.75 27.22 -7.50
CA ARG A 263 -2.17 28.34 -8.26
C ARG A 263 -2.39 29.67 -7.56
N ARG A 264 -3.62 29.92 -7.09
CA ARG A 264 -3.97 31.15 -6.37
C ARG A 264 -3.15 31.31 -5.10
N LEU A 265 -2.89 30.22 -4.40
CA LEU A 265 -2.06 30.17 -3.19
C LEU A 265 -0.55 30.21 -3.50
N GLY A 266 -0.15 30.21 -4.77
CA GLY A 266 1.27 30.21 -5.18
C GLY A 266 2.01 28.89 -4.96
N LEU A 267 1.29 27.80 -4.67
CA LEU A 267 1.88 26.48 -4.40
C LEU A 267 2.36 25.79 -5.68
N ILE A 268 1.72 26.09 -6.82
CA ILE A 268 2.11 25.57 -8.13
C ILE A 268 2.11 26.69 -9.17
N ALA A 269 3.08 26.65 -10.08
CA ALA A 269 3.17 27.58 -11.21
C ALA A 269 2.49 27.06 -12.48
N LYS A 270 2.25 25.74 -12.58
CA LYS A 270 1.68 25.07 -13.75
C LYS A 270 1.19 23.68 -13.35
N ALA A 271 0.02 23.28 -13.83
CA ALA A 271 -0.52 21.93 -13.62
C ALA A 271 -0.60 21.16 -14.94
N MET A 272 -0.37 19.84 -14.87
CA MET A 272 -0.66 18.92 -15.96
C MET A 272 -1.69 17.88 -15.49
N LEU A 273 -2.80 17.77 -16.20
CA LEU A 273 -3.89 16.84 -15.95
C LEU A 273 -3.89 15.76 -17.05
N VAL A 274 -3.48 14.55 -16.69
CA VAL A 274 -3.34 13.42 -17.60
C VAL A 274 -4.61 12.56 -17.54
N VAL A 275 -5.28 12.35 -18.67
CA VAL A 275 -6.61 11.70 -18.73
C VAL A 275 -6.69 10.61 -19.82
N PRO A 276 -7.63 9.65 -19.71
CA PRO A 276 -7.95 8.75 -20.82
C PRO A 276 -8.44 9.54 -22.05
N GLY A 277 -8.14 9.06 -23.25
CA GLY A 277 -8.46 9.77 -24.50
C GLY A 277 -9.94 10.14 -24.63
N HIS A 278 -10.84 9.20 -24.32
CA HIS A 278 -12.29 9.42 -24.37
C HIS A 278 -12.80 10.44 -23.33
N CYS A 279 -12.02 10.73 -22.29
CA CYS A 279 -12.37 11.72 -21.27
C CYS A 279 -11.84 13.13 -21.57
N LEU A 280 -10.99 13.32 -22.59
CA LEU A 280 -10.27 14.59 -22.82
C LEU A 280 -11.22 15.79 -22.99
N ALA A 281 -12.17 15.67 -23.92
CA ALA A 281 -13.14 16.73 -24.19
C ALA A 281 -14.06 16.99 -23.00
N GLN A 282 -14.43 15.93 -22.26
CA GLN A 282 -15.23 16.06 -21.04
C GLN A 282 -14.45 16.80 -19.94
N ALA A 283 -13.19 16.42 -19.70
CA ALA A 283 -12.36 17.05 -18.68
C ALA A 283 -12.15 18.54 -18.97
N ALA A 284 -11.85 18.91 -20.22
CA ALA A 284 -11.68 20.30 -20.63
C ALA A 284 -12.98 21.12 -20.46
N ARG A 285 -14.13 20.54 -20.85
CA ARG A 285 -15.44 21.19 -20.70
C ARG A 285 -15.82 21.39 -19.24
N GLU A 286 -15.66 20.37 -18.39
CA GLU A 286 -15.96 20.48 -16.96
C GLU A 286 -15.02 21.47 -16.25
N PHE A 287 -13.75 21.53 -16.67
CA PHE A 287 -12.79 22.53 -16.16
C PHE A 287 -13.27 23.95 -16.47
N LEU A 288 -13.58 24.23 -17.75
CA LEU A 288 -14.02 25.57 -18.18
C LEU A 288 -15.44 25.91 -17.70
N ALA A 289 -16.31 24.93 -17.49
CA ALA A 289 -17.62 25.15 -16.88
C ALA A 289 -17.46 25.66 -15.45
N LEU A 290 -16.55 25.08 -14.67
CA LEU A 290 -16.27 25.53 -13.32
C LEU A 290 -15.44 26.82 -13.30
N TYR A 291 -14.44 26.97 -14.18
CA TYR A 291 -13.58 28.16 -14.26
C TYR A 291 -13.55 28.73 -15.68
N PRO A 292 -14.55 29.56 -16.07
CA PRO A 292 -14.69 30.06 -17.44
C PRO A 292 -13.51 30.90 -17.95
N ASN A 293 -12.79 31.56 -17.03
CA ASN A 293 -11.66 32.43 -17.35
C ASN A 293 -10.30 31.72 -17.31
N ALA A 294 -10.26 30.41 -17.06
CA ALA A 294 -9.01 29.65 -16.98
C ALA A 294 -8.35 29.48 -18.35
N ARG A 295 -7.03 29.66 -18.40
CA ARG A 295 -6.21 29.42 -19.59
C ARG A 295 -5.76 27.97 -19.60
N ILE A 296 -6.46 27.12 -20.36
CA ILE A 296 -6.09 25.72 -20.51
C ILE A 296 -5.45 25.41 -21.86
N LEU A 297 -4.47 24.51 -21.88
CA LEU A 297 -3.90 23.93 -23.08
C LEU A 297 -4.33 22.46 -23.17
N VAL A 298 -5.02 22.08 -24.23
CA VAL A 298 -5.53 20.71 -24.43
C VAL A 298 -4.76 20.03 -25.55
N ALA A 299 -4.35 18.77 -25.34
CA ALA A 299 -3.71 17.97 -26.37
C ALA A 299 -4.07 16.49 -26.34
N ASP A 300 -4.12 15.91 -27.52
CA ASP A 300 -4.24 14.48 -27.78
C ASP A 300 -3.05 13.97 -28.62
N GLU A 301 -3.16 12.73 -29.07
CA GLU A 301 -2.17 12.05 -29.91
C GLU A 301 -1.91 12.76 -31.24
N THR A 302 -2.90 13.43 -31.80
CA THR A 302 -2.79 14.14 -33.08
C THR A 302 -1.88 15.36 -32.99
N ASN A 303 -1.73 15.90 -31.77
CA ASN A 303 -0.77 16.96 -31.45
C ASN A 303 0.67 16.45 -31.25
N PHE A 304 0.87 15.13 -31.13
CA PHE A 304 2.14 14.50 -30.76
C PHE A 304 2.85 13.73 -31.90
N SER A 305 2.46 13.97 -33.15
CA SER A 305 3.30 13.60 -34.30
C SER A 305 4.68 14.25 -34.19
N LEU A 306 5.73 13.60 -34.73
CA LEU A 306 7.14 14.05 -34.61
C LEU A 306 7.31 15.54 -34.92
N ALA A 307 6.68 16.04 -35.99
CA ALA A 307 6.75 17.45 -36.39
C ALA A 307 6.02 18.43 -35.45
N LYS A 308 4.94 17.99 -34.76
CA LYS A 308 4.10 18.86 -33.93
C LYS A 308 4.46 18.80 -32.45
N ARG A 309 5.10 17.72 -32.00
CA ARG A 309 5.51 17.49 -30.60
C ARG A 309 6.39 18.60 -30.05
N HIS A 310 7.44 18.98 -30.77
CA HIS A 310 8.33 20.06 -30.33
C HIS A 310 7.56 21.37 -30.13
N ARG A 311 6.66 21.72 -31.06
CA ARG A 311 5.83 22.93 -30.94
C ARG A 311 4.90 22.88 -29.72
N PHE A 312 4.28 21.74 -29.45
CA PHE A 312 3.43 21.57 -28.28
C PHE A 312 4.23 21.71 -26.98
N LEU A 313 5.35 20.99 -26.86
CA LEU A 313 6.23 21.03 -25.69
C LEU A 313 6.77 22.44 -25.45
N SER A 314 7.20 23.16 -26.50
CA SER A 314 7.62 24.55 -26.37
C SER A 314 6.50 25.45 -25.84
N ARG A 315 5.27 25.33 -26.37
CA ARG A 315 4.11 26.10 -25.87
C ARG A 315 3.73 25.75 -24.43
N ALA A 316 3.81 24.47 -24.07
CA ALA A 316 3.56 23.99 -22.72
C ALA A 316 4.62 24.52 -21.75
N ALA A 317 5.88 24.63 -22.18
CA ALA A 317 6.99 25.11 -21.38
C ALA A 317 6.98 26.64 -21.19
N THR A 318 6.80 27.42 -22.27
CA THR A 318 7.06 28.87 -22.23
C THR A 318 5.86 29.75 -21.88
N ALA A 319 4.63 29.30 -22.15
CA ALA A 319 3.44 30.09 -21.87
C ALA A 319 2.86 29.80 -20.47
N ASN A 320 2.20 30.83 -19.91
CA ASN A 320 1.49 30.74 -18.63
C ASN A 320 0.10 30.14 -18.84
N TRP A 321 0.04 28.81 -18.70
CA TRP A 321 -1.20 28.03 -18.66
C TRP A 321 -1.58 27.74 -17.21
N ASP A 322 -2.88 27.81 -16.91
CA ASP A 322 -3.41 27.38 -15.63
C ASP A 322 -3.36 25.86 -15.51
N ALA A 323 -3.78 25.16 -16.56
CA ALA A 323 -3.69 23.71 -16.66
C ALA A 323 -3.37 23.25 -18.09
N ILE A 324 -2.59 22.18 -18.21
CA ILE A 324 -2.39 21.44 -19.45
C ILE A 324 -3.14 20.12 -19.33
N ILE A 325 -4.14 19.87 -20.16
CA ILE A 325 -4.92 18.63 -20.16
C ILE A 325 -4.47 17.75 -21.33
N ILE A 326 -3.95 16.57 -21.05
CA ILE A 326 -3.29 15.70 -22.04
C ILE A 326 -3.74 14.25 -21.91
N THR A 327 -3.77 13.50 -23.02
CA THR A 327 -4.09 12.08 -23.00
C THR A 327 -2.95 11.22 -22.46
N HIS A 328 -3.26 10.04 -21.91
CA HIS A 328 -2.25 9.06 -21.48
C HIS A 328 -1.27 8.71 -22.61
N SER A 329 -1.78 8.53 -23.82
CA SER A 329 -1.01 8.20 -25.03
C SER A 329 -0.06 9.32 -25.43
N ALA A 330 -0.49 10.58 -25.35
CA ALA A 330 0.36 11.73 -25.61
C ALA A 330 1.41 11.94 -24.50
N PHE A 331 1.05 11.69 -23.24
CA PHE A 331 1.96 11.83 -22.09
C PHE A 331 3.19 10.90 -22.17
N ARG A 332 3.04 9.68 -22.72
CA ARG A 332 4.15 8.73 -22.93
C ARG A 332 5.30 9.26 -23.78
N PHE A 333 5.06 10.28 -24.59
CA PHE A 333 6.09 10.89 -25.42
C PHE A 333 6.90 11.98 -24.70
N ILE A 334 6.57 12.29 -23.45
CA ILE A 334 7.37 13.14 -22.58
C ILE A 334 8.44 12.26 -21.93
N GLY A 335 9.70 12.45 -22.32
CA GLY A 335 10.81 11.65 -21.81
C GLY A 335 11.07 11.90 -20.32
N VAL A 336 11.42 10.83 -19.61
CA VAL A 336 11.93 10.91 -18.23
C VAL A 336 13.41 11.31 -18.29
N PRO A 337 13.91 12.18 -17.39
CA PRO A 337 15.34 12.47 -17.32
C PRO A 337 16.15 11.20 -17.07
N SER A 338 17.21 10.96 -17.86
CA SER A 338 18.05 9.75 -17.74
C SER A 338 18.65 9.57 -16.36
N ALA A 339 19.03 10.67 -15.69
CA ALA A 339 19.54 10.64 -14.31
C ALA A 339 18.50 10.09 -13.31
N PHE A 340 17.22 10.41 -13.51
CA PHE A 340 16.15 9.90 -12.66
C PHE A 340 15.94 8.39 -12.86
N GLU A 341 15.96 7.93 -14.12
CA GLU A 341 15.85 6.50 -14.45
C GLU A 341 17.02 5.70 -13.86
N GLN A 342 18.24 6.21 -13.99
CA GLN A 342 19.43 5.59 -13.40
C GLN A 342 19.35 5.53 -11.88
N GLN A 343 18.93 6.62 -11.22
CA GLN A 343 18.78 6.63 -9.76
C GLN A 343 17.72 5.62 -9.30
N MET A 344 16.58 5.54 -9.99
CA MET A 344 15.53 4.59 -9.65
C MET A 344 16.01 3.13 -9.72
N ILE A 345 16.79 2.78 -10.75
CA ILE A 345 17.40 1.44 -10.89
C ILE A 345 18.43 1.21 -9.77
N GLN A 346 19.25 2.21 -9.47
CA GLN A 346 20.28 2.13 -8.43
C GLN A 346 19.67 1.93 -7.04
N ASP A 347 18.61 2.66 -6.70
CA ASP A 347 17.88 2.53 -5.43
C ASP A 347 17.33 1.10 -5.26
N GLU A 348 16.81 0.50 -6.34
CA GLU A 348 16.30 -0.87 -6.31
C GLU A 348 17.43 -1.92 -6.18
N LEU A 349 18.57 -1.70 -6.83
CA LEU A 349 19.77 -2.53 -6.67
C LEU A 349 20.34 -2.46 -5.25
N GLU A 350 20.36 -1.28 -4.63
CA GLU A 350 20.79 -1.07 -3.24
C GLU A 350 19.85 -1.77 -2.25
N LEU A 351 18.54 -1.69 -2.47
CA LEU A 351 17.55 -2.43 -1.70
C LEU A 351 17.85 -3.94 -1.72
N TYR A 352 18.04 -4.54 -2.90
CA TYR A 352 18.34 -5.96 -2.99
C TYR A 352 19.67 -6.34 -2.35
N GLN A 353 20.68 -5.47 -2.40
CA GLN A 353 21.95 -5.70 -1.71
C GLN A 353 21.80 -5.65 -0.19
N ALA A 354 21.05 -4.68 0.33
CA ALA A 354 20.75 -4.57 1.76
C ALA A 354 19.92 -5.75 2.26
N LEU A 355 19.05 -6.33 1.42
CA LEU A 355 18.32 -7.55 1.79
C LEU A 355 19.24 -8.78 1.83
N LEU A 356 20.18 -8.92 0.90
CA LEU A 356 21.14 -10.03 0.86
C LEU A 356 22.06 -10.12 2.09
N THR A 357 22.32 -8.99 2.76
CA THR A 357 23.10 -8.97 4.02
C THR A 357 22.28 -9.38 5.24
N LYS A 358 20.95 -9.23 5.18
CA LYS A 358 20.03 -9.62 6.26
C LYS A 358 19.58 -11.08 6.18
N VAL A 359 19.64 -11.70 5.01
CA VAL A 359 19.26 -13.12 4.85
C VAL A 359 20.27 -14.00 5.56
N GLU A 360 19.79 -14.89 6.42
CA GLU A 360 20.62 -15.91 7.07
C GLU A 360 21.36 -16.75 6.02
N SER A 361 22.57 -17.21 6.35
CA SER A 361 23.41 -17.93 5.38
C SER A 361 22.82 -19.27 4.92
N ASP A 362 21.93 -19.86 5.71
CA ASP A 362 21.25 -21.12 5.46
C ASP A 362 19.94 -20.99 4.66
N ASP A 363 19.31 -19.81 4.60
CA ASP A 363 18.15 -19.55 3.71
C ASP A 363 18.58 -19.35 2.24
N ARG A 364 19.07 -20.43 1.63
CA ARG A 364 19.56 -20.46 0.25
C ARG A 364 18.48 -20.09 -0.78
N VAL A 365 17.21 -20.38 -0.48
CA VAL A 365 16.08 -20.13 -1.39
C VAL A 365 15.86 -18.63 -1.56
N SER A 366 15.81 -17.90 -0.45
CA SER A 366 15.64 -16.45 -0.47
C SER A 366 16.83 -15.73 -1.08
N ARG A 367 18.06 -16.17 -0.79
CA ARG A 367 19.27 -15.60 -1.42
C ARG A 367 19.25 -15.74 -2.94
N LYS A 368 18.96 -16.94 -3.46
CA LYS A 368 18.87 -17.19 -4.90
C LYS A 368 17.77 -16.36 -5.57
N ARG A 369 16.66 -16.10 -4.88
CA ARG A 369 15.58 -15.24 -5.37
C ARG A 369 16.05 -13.78 -5.50
N LEU A 370 16.74 -13.25 -4.49
CA LEU A 370 17.29 -11.89 -4.49
C LEU A 370 18.35 -11.71 -5.58
N GLU A 371 19.24 -12.68 -5.77
CA GLU A 371 20.24 -12.66 -6.85
C GLU A 371 19.58 -12.56 -8.24
N ARG A 372 18.53 -13.36 -8.48
CA ARG A 372 17.77 -13.31 -9.74
C ARG A 372 17.08 -11.97 -9.98
N LEU A 373 16.51 -11.35 -8.94
CA LEU A 373 15.88 -10.03 -9.05
C LEU A 373 16.92 -8.96 -9.39
N LYS A 374 18.09 -9.01 -8.74
CA LYS A 374 19.22 -8.12 -9.00
C LYS A 374 19.76 -8.26 -10.43
N GLU A 375 19.84 -9.48 -10.96
CA GLU A 375 20.26 -9.72 -12.35
C GLU A 375 19.28 -9.17 -13.38
N GLY A 376 17.97 -9.19 -13.09
CA GLY A 376 16.95 -8.67 -14.01
C GLY A 376 16.92 -7.15 -14.19
N LEU A 377 17.60 -6.41 -13.30
CA LEU A 377 17.71 -4.94 -13.34
C LEU A 377 19.01 -4.44 -13.98
N LYS A 378 19.96 -5.36 -14.25
CA LYS A 378 21.18 -5.06 -15.00
C LYS A 378 20.96 -5.30 -16.48
#